data_AF-A0A5D0G317-F1
#
_entry.id   AF-A0A5D0G317-F1
#
_cell.length_a   1.000
_cell.length_b   1.000
_cell.length_c   1.000
_cell.angle_alpha   90.00
_cell.angle_beta   90.00
_cell.angle_gamma   90.00
#
_symmetry.space_group_name_H-M   'P 1'
#
loop_
_entity.id
_entity.type
_entity.pdbx_description
1 polymer ?
#
loop_
_entity_poly.entity_id
_entity_poly.type
_entity_poly.pdbx_seq_one_letter_code
_entity_poly.pdbx_strand_id
1 'polypeptide(L)'
;MSLSQNYYKVGDKLMTEDEYHSDLEIVKKENEPNYISVEIFEEVNRNDSIIKNFRSVINNKNRATSSNLYLMLLNKPFPDFKFQDLNNNWYAKSRFLGKPTVVCFIHPKFQPSRKEIKKLNALNKNNQYHVVAFIVNSEANKSSFNKIEFPILKDTADWSKSNHFHVVPRYMLMNENGVITYFFPEFPDSKTTFRPIREQTKEIFNFLSN
;
A
#
# COMPACT_ATOMS: atom_id res chain seq x y z
N MET A 1 11.76 31.06 -7.03
CA MET A 1 11.41 29.71 -6.55
C MET A 1 9.96 29.48 -6.95
N SER A 2 9.67 28.50 -7.81
CA SER A 2 8.28 28.12 -8.10
C SER A 2 7.76 27.39 -6.85
N LEU A 3 6.71 27.91 -6.23
CA LEU A 3 5.99 27.22 -5.16
C LEU A 3 5.21 26.09 -5.83
N SER A 4 5.52 24.85 -5.45
CA SER A 4 4.77 23.70 -5.93
C SER A 4 3.31 23.81 -5.46
N GLN A 5 2.36 23.70 -6.36
CA GLN A 5 0.93 23.70 -6.01
C GLN A 5 0.50 22.31 -5.53
N ASN A 6 -0.22 22.24 -4.41
CA ASN A 6 -0.76 20.98 -3.89
C ASN A 6 -2.19 20.77 -4.42
N TYR A 7 -2.44 19.56 -4.91
CA TYR A 7 -3.77 19.09 -5.26
C TYR A 7 -4.09 17.78 -4.53
N TYR A 8 -5.37 17.57 -4.25
CA TYR A 8 -5.87 16.38 -3.58
C TYR A 8 -6.89 15.68 -4.47
N LYS A 9 -6.69 14.39 -4.72
CA LYS A 9 -7.57 13.54 -5.54
C LYS A 9 -8.33 12.55 -4.67
N VAL A 10 -9.65 12.49 -4.87
CA VAL A 10 -10.54 11.47 -4.29
C VAL A 10 -11.49 10.95 -5.36
N GLY A 11 -11.47 9.63 -5.60
CA GLY A 11 -12.16 9.08 -6.78
C GLY A 11 -11.69 9.78 -8.04
N ASP A 12 -12.61 10.33 -8.82
CA ASP A 12 -12.31 11.12 -10.03
C ASP A 12 -12.26 12.64 -9.79
N LYS A 13 -12.56 13.10 -8.57
CA LYS A 13 -12.52 14.53 -8.21
C LYS A 13 -11.07 14.94 -7.89
N LEU A 14 -10.60 16.02 -8.52
CA LEU A 14 -9.36 16.72 -8.19
C LEU A 14 -9.70 18.06 -7.54
N MET A 15 -9.03 18.38 -6.43
CA MET A 15 -9.30 19.57 -5.62
C MET A 15 -8.00 20.32 -5.36
N THR A 16 -8.11 21.63 -5.26
CA THR A 16 -7.08 22.48 -4.67
C THR A 16 -6.94 22.20 -3.17
N GLU A 17 -5.86 22.70 -2.56
CA GLU A 17 -5.64 22.58 -1.12
C GLU A 17 -6.75 23.26 -0.29
N ASP A 18 -7.23 24.44 -0.71
CA ASP A 18 -8.29 25.17 -0.02
C ASP A 18 -9.66 24.44 -0.09
N GLU A 19 -10.00 23.91 -1.27
CA GLU A 19 -11.20 23.09 -1.46
C GLU A 19 -11.15 21.82 -0.59
N TYR A 20 -10.00 21.14 -0.59
CA TYR A 20 -9.79 19.95 0.23
C TYR A 20 -9.98 20.23 1.72
N HIS A 21 -9.38 21.31 2.24
CA HIS A 21 -9.54 21.69 3.64
C HIS A 21 -10.99 22.04 3.99
N SER A 22 -11.66 22.78 3.11
CA SER A 22 -13.08 23.15 3.29
C SER A 22 -13.99 21.92 3.32
N ASP A 23 -13.83 21.00 2.34
CA ASP A 23 -14.60 19.76 2.26
C ASP A 23 -14.32 18.86 3.49
N LEU A 24 -13.07 18.77 3.93
CA LEU A 24 -12.69 17.95 5.09
C LEU A 24 -13.32 18.45 6.39
N GLU A 25 -13.40 19.76 6.60
CA GLU A 25 -14.07 20.34 7.77
C GLU A 25 -15.57 20.06 7.77
N ILE A 26 -16.23 20.11 6.61
CA ILE A 26 -17.63 19.72 6.46
C ILE A 26 -17.82 18.24 6.84
N VAL A 27 -17.02 17.35 6.25
CA VAL A 27 -17.10 15.91 6.52
C VAL A 27 -16.86 15.60 8.00
N LYS A 28 -15.89 16.27 8.65
CA LYS A 28 -15.65 16.11 10.10
C LYS A 28 -16.90 16.48 10.91
N LYS A 29 -17.49 17.64 10.63
CA LYS A 29 -18.67 18.14 11.34
C LYS A 29 -19.89 17.23 11.17
N GLU A 30 -20.13 16.73 9.96
CA GLU A 30 -21.26 15.84 9.66
C GLU A 30 -21.16 14.47 10.32
N ASN A 31 -19.96 14.04 10.70
CA ASN A 31 -19.71 12.72 11.25
C ASN A 31 -19.47 12.70 12.76
N GLU A 32 -19.63 13.83 13.46
CA GLU A 32 -19.52 13.87 14.92
C GLU A 32 -20.50 12.87 15.59
N PRO A 33 -20.07 12.14 16.65
CA PRO A 33 -18.80 12.27 17.38
C PRO A 33 -17.65 11.42 16.81
N ASN A 34 -17.79 10.82 15.63
CA ASN A 34 -16.75 9.96 15.05
C ASN A 34 -15.57 10.79 14.53
N TYR A 35 -14.38 10.19 14.62
CA TYR A 35 -13.15 10.83 14.14
C TYR A 35 -12.89 10.49 12.68
N ILE A 36 -12.61 11.49 11.85
CA ILE A 36 -12.22 11.30 10.45
C ILE A 36 -10.70 11.32 10.33
N SER A 37 -10.12 10.21 9.84
CA SER A 37 -8.71 10.15 9.47
C SER A 37 -8.55 10.20 7.95
N VAL A 38 -7.51 10.87 7.46
CA VAL A 38 -7.17 10.93 6.03
C VAL A 38 -6.00 10.02 5.73
N GLU A 39 -6.18 9.09 4.79
CA GLU A 39 -5.11 8.23 4.32
C GLU A 39 -4.68 8.69 2.92
N ILE A 40 -3.47 9.26 2.82
CA ILE A 40 -2.84 9.57 1.53
C ILE A 40 -2.06 8.32 1.10
N PHE A 41 -2.48 7.71 0.00
CA PHE A 41 -1.98 6.40 -0.42
C PHE A 41 -1.16 6.46 -1.71
N GLU A 42 -1.05 7.63 -2.34
CA GLU A 42 -0.16 7.91 -3.46
C GLU A 42 0.17 9.41 -3.49
N GLU A 43 1.39 9.75 -3.88
CA GLU A 43 1.80 11.12 -4.17
C GLU A 43 2.59 11.17 -5.48
N VAL A 44 2.18 12.04 -6.40
CA VAL A 44 2.76 12.16 -7.74
C VAL A 44 3.11 13.62 -8.04
N ASN A 45 4.38 13.85 -8.38
CA ASN A 45 4.83 15.10 -8.95
C ASN A 45 4.45 15.15 -10.44
N ARG A 46 3.76 16.21 -10.85
CA ARG A 46 3.47 16.52 -12.26
C ARG A 46 3.76 17.99 -12.51
N ASN A 47 4.77 18.27 -13.34
CA ASN A 47 5.26 19.63 -13.59
C ASN A 47 5.61 20.35 -12.28
N ASP A 48 4.93 21.46 -11.98
CA ASP A 48 5.03 22.28 -10.79
C ASP A 48 3.96 21.96 -9.72
N SER A 49 3.34 20.78 -9.83
CA SER A 49 2.25 20.35 -8.94
C SER A 49 2.55 19.03 -8.25
N ILE A 50 2.11 18.90 -7.00
CA ILE A 50 2.06 17.65 -6.23
C ILE A 50 0.60 17.22 -6.14
N ILE A 51 0.28 16.02 -6.61
CA ILE A 51 -1.05 15.45 -6.51
C ILE A 51 -1.03 14.33 -5.46
N LYS A 52 -1.84 14.47 -4.40
CA LYS A 52 -2.02 13.51 -3.31
C LYS A 52 -3.33 12.75 -3.49
N ASN A 53 -3.25 11.44 -3.73
CA ASN A 53 -4.43 10.57 -3.82
C ASN A 53 -4.81 10.10 -2.41
N PHE A 54 -6.05 10.34 -1.99
CA PHE A 54 -6.44 10.10 -0.61
C PHE A 54 -7.83 9.48 -0.46
N ARG A 55 -8.09 8.91 0.72
CA ARG A 55 -9.43 8.57 1.19
C ARG A 55 -9.66 9.04 2.62
N SER A 56 -10.92 9.33 2.94
CA SER A 56 -11.35 9.61 4.32
C SER A 56 -11.86 8.32 4.96
N VAL A 57 -11.48 8.08 6.21
CA VAL A 57 -11.87 6.90 6.98
C VAL A 57 -12.51 7.36 8.29
N ILE A 58 -13.73 6.89 8.55
CA ILE A 58 -14.47 7.16 9.77
C ILE A 58 -14.02 6.17 10.85
N ASN A 59 -13.61 6.68 12.01
CA ASN A 59 -13.16 5.89 13.14
C ASN A 59 -14.00 6.16 14.38
N ASN A 60 -14.43 5.09 15.05
CA ASN A 60 -15.23 5.16 16.27
C ASN A 60 -14.44 5.64 17.50
N LYS A 61 -13.13 5.88 17.37
CA LYS A 61 -12.25 6.42 18.43
C LYS A 61 -11.20 7.31 17.79
N ASN A 62 -10.72 8.30 18.55
CA ASN A 62 -9.64 9.21 18.16
C ASN A 62 -8.32 8.44 17.98
N ARG A 63 -8.13 7.81 16.81
CA ARG A 63 -6.90 7.15 16.39
C ARG A 63 -6.18 8.06 15.41
N ALA A 64 -5.55 9.11 15.93
CA ALA A 64 -4.69 10.02 15.16
C ALA A 64 -3.45 9.33 14.56
N THR A 65 -3.21 8.05 14.87
CA THR A 65 -1.93 7.38 14.59
C THR A 65 -1.80 6.74 13.21
N SER A 66 -2.87 6.41 12.49
CA SER A 66 -2.74 5.70 11.19
C SER A 66 -2.60 6.61 9.97
N SER A 67 -3.17 7.81 10.01
CA SER A 67 -3.30 8.71 8.84
C SER A 67 -1.96 9.29 8.38
N ASN A 68 -1.11 9.71 9.31
CA ASN A 68 0.22 10.26 8.99
C ASN A 68 1.24 9.21 8.52
N LEU A 69 1.06 7.94 8.88
CA LEU A 69 2.08 6.91 8.62
C LEU A 69 2.23 6.58 7.12
N TYR A 70 1.13 6.55 6.37
CA TYR A 70 1.19 6.34 4.92
C TYR A 70 2.00 7.46 4.25
N LEU A 71 1.69 8.72 4.60
CA LEU A 71 2.41 9.88 4.07
C LEU A 71 3.91 9.85 4.42
N MET A 72 4.26 9.44 5.65
CA MET A 72 5.67 9.36 6.08
C MET A 72 6.49 8.32 5.30
N LEU A 73 5.85 7.27 4.79
CA LEU A 73 6.49 6.17 4.09
C LEU A 73 6.45 6.33 2.55
N LEU A 74 5.48 7.07 2.01
CA LEU A 74 5.39 7.33 0.57
C LEU A 74 6.64 8.05 0.06
N ASN A 75 7.07 7.68 -1.15
CA ASN A 75 8.26 8.20 -1.81
C ASN A 75 9.57 8.03 -1.01
N LYS A 76 9.59 7.11 -0.03
CA LYS A 76 10.80 6.71 0.71
C LYS A 76 11.32 5.36 0.24
N PRO A 77 12.64 5.11 0.34
CA PRO A 77 13.18 3.78 0.12
C PRO A 77 12.50 2.76 1.04
N PHE A 78 12.16 1.59 0.49
CA PHE A 78 11.74 0.46 1.29
C PHE A 78 12.88 0.05 2.22
N PRO A 79 12.63 -0.21 3.52
CA PRO A 79 13.72 -0.53 4.44
C PRO A 79 14.46 -1.80 4.03
N ASP A 80 15.75 -1.85 4.31
CA ASP A 80 16.55 -3.01 3.99
C ASP A 80 16.16 -4.20 4.88
N PHE A 81 16.24 -5.40 4.32
CA PHE A 81 15.92 -6.64 5.00
C PHE A 81 16.72 -7.81 4.46
N LYS A 82 16.83 -8.86 5.28
CA LYS A 82 17.33 -10.17 4.90
C LYS A 82 16.57 -11.24 5.68
N PHE A 83 15.73 -12.00 4.98
CA PHE A 83 14.88 -13.02 5.60
C PHE A 83 14.92 -14.31 4.78
N GLN A 84 14.54 -15.41 5.42
CA GLN A 84 14.26 -16.65 4.73
C GLN A 84 12.79 -16.72 4.30
N ASP A 85 12.51 -17.40 3.20
CA ASP A 85 11.15 -17.83 2.88
C ASP A 85 10.75 -19.10 3.66
N LEU A 86 9.52 -19.57 3.45
CA LEU A 86 9.01 -20.82 4.03
C LEU A 86 9.76 -22.09 3.58
N ASN A 87 10.51 -22.01 2.47
CA ASN A 87 11.37 -23.06 1.93
C ASN A 87 12.85 -22.89 2.34
N ASN A 88 13.13 -21.96 3.26
CA ASN A 88 14.46 -21.59 3.77
C ASN A 88 15.42 -20.97 2.73
N ASN A 89 14.91 -20.47 1.61
CA ASN A 89 15.70 -19.67 0.66
C ASN A 89 15.87 -18.25 1.20
N TRP A 90 17.08 -17.70 1.10
CA TRP A 90 17.36 -16.33 1.53
C TRP A 90 16.95 -15.29 0.49
N TYR A 91 16.28 -14.25 0.96
CA TYR A 91 15.92 -13.08 0.18
C TYR A 91 16.41 -11.81 0.89
N ALA A 92 16.85 -10.85 0.09
CA ALA A 92 17.14 -9.50 0.52
C ALA A 92 16.44 -8.51 -0.42
N LYS A 93 16.28 -7.26 0.02
CA LYS A 93 15.66 -6.20 -0.80
C LYS A 93 16.26 -6.09 -2.21
N SER A 94 17.58 -6.28 -2.35
CA SER A 94 18.27 -6.23 -3.65
C SER A 94 17.70 -7.21 -4.69
N ARG A 95 17.09 -8.32 -4.27
CA ARG A 95 16.44 -9.30 -5.16
C ARG A 95 15.18 -8.75 -5.83
N PHE A 96 14.61 -7.69 -5.28
CA PHE A 96 13.35 -7.07 -5.71
C PHE A 96 13.58 -5.72 -6.40
N LEU A 97 14.82 -5.41 -6.77
CA LEU A 97 15.17 -4.25 -7.59
C LEU A 97 15.13 -4.59 -9.09
N GLY A 98 15.02 -3.57 -9.93
CA GLY A 98 14.96 -3.69 -11.39
C GLY A 98 13.58 -4.03 -11.95
N LYS A 99 12.60 -4.35 -11.09
CA LYS A 99 11.18 -4.51 -11.45
C LYS A 99 10.28 -3.97 -10.35
N PRO A 100 9.08 -3.47 -10.68
CA PRO A 100 8.12 -3.09 -9.67
C PRO A 100 7.68 -4.32 -8.86
N THR A 101 7.48 -4.12 -7.57
CA THR A 101 7.20 -5.19 -6.63
C THR A 101 5.92 -4.92 -5.87
N VAL A 102 4.98 -5.86 -5.91
CA VAL A 102 3.85 -5.91 -4.96
C VAL A 102 4.34 -6.54 -3.67
N VAL A 103 4.22 -5.80 -2.57
CA VAL A 103 4.54 -6.30 -1.24
C VAL A 103 3.25 -6.55 -0.47
N CYS A 104 3.13 -7.75 0.11
CA CYS A 104 1.96 -8.19 0.87
C CYS A 104 2.35 -8.39 2.35
N PHE A 105 1.59 -7.84 3.28
CA PHE A 105 1.77 -8.12 4.71
C PHE A 105 0.69 -9.08 5.19
N ILE A 106 1.10 -10.30 5.57
CA ILE A 106 0.20 -11.36 6.01
C ILE A 106 0.12 -11.36 7.53
N HIS A 107 -1.10 -11.15 8.04
CA HIS A 107 -1.42 -11.16 9.46
C HIS A 107 -2.54 -12.17 9.75
N PRO A 108 -2.63 -12.81 10.94
CA PRO A 108 -3.69 -13.76 11.25
C PRO A 108 -5.12 -13.25 10.99
N LYS A 109 -5.35 -11.95 11.26
CA LYS A 109 -6.64 -11.28 11.01
C LYS A 109 -6.87 -10.89 9.54
N PHE A 110 -5.80 -10.88 8.73
CA PHE A 110 -5.80 -10.36 7.37
C PHE A 110 -4.95 -11.27 6.48
N GLN A 111 -5.55 -12.38 6.08
CA GLN A 111 -4.95 -13.29 5.10
C GLN A 111 -5.49 -12.99 3.70
N PRO A 112 -4.66 -13.09 2.66
CA PRO A 112 -5.13 -12.96 1.27
C PRO A 112 -6.23 -13.98 0.96
N SER A 113 -7.31 -13.54 0.33
CA SER A 113 -8.36 -14.45 -0.12
C SER A 113 -7.87 -15.38 -1.25
N ARG A 114 -8.59 -16.48 -1.52
CA ARG A 114 -8.24 -17.38 -2.64
C ARG A 114 -8.22 -16.65 -3.99
N LYS A 115 -9.09 -15.66 -4.18
CA LYS A 115 -9.15 -14.83 -5.39
C LYS A 115 -7.92 -13.93 -5.49
N GLU A 116 -7.51 -13.31 -4.39
CA GLU A 116 -6.32 -12.46 -4.31
C GLU A 116 -5.05 -13.25 -4.60
N ILE A 117 -4.89 -14.44 -3.99
CA ILE A 117 -3.76 -15.34 -4.24
C ILE A 117 -3.65 -15.69 -5.73
N LYS A 118 -4.78 -16.04 -6.38
CA LYS A 118 -4.78 -16.37 -7.81
C LYS A 118 -4.23 -15.21 -8.66
N LYS A 119 -4.63 -13.98 -8.36
CA LYS A 119 -4.22 -12.78 -9.08
C LYS A 119 -2.75 -12.41 -8.81
N LEU A 120 -2.32 -12.50 -7.56
CA LEU A 120 -0.93 -12.28 -7.17
C LEU A 120 0.02 -13.32 -7.80
N ASN A 121 -0.39 -14.59 -7.84
CA ASN A 121 0.34 -15.64 -8.55
C ASN A 121 0.45 -15.35 -10.05
N ALA A 122 -0.65 -14.94 -10.69
CA ALA A 122 -0.67 -14.58 -12.11
C ALA A 122 0.25 -13.37 -12.38
N LEU A 123 0.28 -12.39 -11.49
CA LEU A 123 1.16 -11.23 -11.59
C LEU A 123 2.63 -11.64 -11.47
N ASN A 124 2.97 -12.50 -10.50
CA ASN A 124 4.33 -13.01 -10.32
C ASN A 124 4.83 -13.81 -11.55
N LYS A 125 3.93 -14.56 -12.20
CA LYS A 125 4.23 -15.35 -13.41
C LYS A 125 4.47 -14.50 -14.67
N ASN A 126 3.99 -13.26 -14.71
CA ASN A 126 4.17 -12.35 -15.85
C ASN A 126 5.67 -11.99 -16.05
N ASN A 127 6.52 -12.17 -15.03
CA ASN A 127 7.94 -11.80 -15.04
C ASN A 127 8.23 -10.30 -15.23
N GLN A 128 7.23 -9.45 -15.47
CA GLN A 128 7.36 -7.99 -15.46
C GLN A 128 7.39 -7.41 -14.05
N TYR A 129 6.85 -8.14 -13.08
CA TYR A 129 6.68 -7.69 -11.70
C TYR A 129 7.21 -8.74 -10.73
N HIS A 130 7.56 -8.29 -9.53
CA HIS A 130 7.75 -9.18 -8.39
C HIS A 130 6.53 -9.17 -7.48
N VAL A 131 6.33 -10.28 -6.77
CA VAL A 131 5.43 -10.35 -5.63
C VAL A 131 6.19 -10.96 -4.45
N VAL A 132 6.04 -10.38 -3.26
CA VAL A 132 6.65 -10.91 -2.03
C VAL A 132 5.71 -10.68 -0.86
N ALA A 133 5.61 -11.67 0.03
CA ALA A 133 4.86 -11.55 1.28
C ALA A 133 5.78 -11.54 2.50
N PHE A 134 5.36 -10.80 3.53
CA PHE A 134 5.99 -10.73 4.85
C PHE A 134 4.99 -11.24 5.88
N ILE A 135 5.35 -12.29 6.63
CA ILE A 135 4.52 -12.81 7.72
C ILE A 135 4.80 -11.98 8.99
N VAL A 136 3.86 -11.10 9.32
CA VAL A 136 3.99 -10.19 10.48
C VAL A 136 3.61 -10.83 11.83
N ASN A 137 3.29 -12.13 11.86
CA ASN A 137 3.12 -12.90 13.10
C ASN A 137 3.40 -14.41 12.87
N SER A 138 4.22 -15.01 13.74
CA SER A 138 4.76 -16.37 13.63
C SER A 138 3.74 -17.51 13.74
N GLU A 139 2.51 -17.25 14.21
CA GLU A 139 1.45 -18.26 14.33
C GLU A 139 0.81 -18.68 12.99
N ALA A 140 1.27 -18.11 11.88
CA ALA A 140 0.74 -18.42 10.56
C ALA A 140 1.04 -19.87 10.13
N ASN A 141 -0.02 -20.68 10.02
CA ASN A 141 0.11 -22.09 9.66
C ASN A 141 0.59 -22.27 8.20
N LYS A 142 1.74 -22.90 8.01
CA LYS A 142 2.36 -23.18 6.69
C LYS A 142 1.40 -23.81 5.67
N SER A 143 0.47 -24.67 6.12
CA SER A 143 -0.53 -25.30 5.25
C SER A 143 -1.49 -24.30 4.59
N SER A 144 -1.67 -23.12 5.17
CA SER A 144 -2.52 -22.05 4.63
C SER A 144 -1.91 -21.37 3.41
N PHE A 145 -0.63 -21.62 3.13
CA PHE A 145 0.14 -20.96 2.08
C PHE A 145 0.49 -21.86 0.89
N ASN A 146 -0.01 -23.09 0.87
CA ASN A 146 0.31 -24.08 -0.17
C ASN A 146 -0.05 -23.66 -1.61
N LYS A 147 -0.95 -22.67 -1.78
CA LYS A 147 -1.36 -22.15 -3.08
C LYS A 147 -0.60 -20.90 -3.52
N ILE A 148 0.29 -20.36 -2.69
CA ILE A 148 1.06 -19.16 -3.02
C ILE A 148 2.32 -19.57 -3.77
N GLU A 149 2.54 -18.96 -4.93
CA GLU A 149 3.64 -19.29 -5.86
C GLU A 149 4.74 -18.22 -5.87
N PHE A 150 4.75 -17.32 -4.88
CA PHE A 150 5.74 -16.26 -4.70
C PHE A 150 6.35 -16.34 -3.29
N PRO A 151 7.53 -15.73 -3.06
CA PRO A 151 8.22 -15.83 -1.78
C PRO A 151 7.38 -15.30 -0.61
N ILE A 152 7.30 -16.08 0.46
CA ILE A 152 6.70 -15.67 1.73
C ILE A 152 7.79 -15.69 2.79
N LEU A 153 8.20 -14.51 3.21
CA LEU A 153 9.25 -14.29 4.18
C LEU A 153 8.72 -14.50 5.60
N LYS A 154 9.43 -15.33 6.37
CA LYS A 154 9.14 -15.63 7.78
C LYS A 154 9.98 -14.76 8.72
N ASP A 155 9.59 -14.73 9.99
CA ASP A 155 10.30 -14.05 11.07
C ASP A 155 10.42 -12.52 10.87
N THR A 156 9.42 -11.91 10.22
CA THR A 156 9.46 -10.50 9.83
C THR A 156 8.73 -9.57 10.81
N ALA A 157 8.20 -10.10 11.92
CA ALA A 157 7.35 -9.37 12.86
C ALA A 157 8.04 -8.15 13.48
N ASP A 158 9.22 -8.35 14.09
CA ASP A 158 9.96 -7.27 14.76
C ASP A 158 10.44 -6.20 13.78
N TRP A 159 10.92 -6.63 12.61
CA TRP A 159 11.31 -5.72 11.54
C TRP A 159 10.12 -4.91 11.01
N SER A 160 8.95 -5.53 10.88
CA SER A 160 7.75 -4.81 10.44
C SER A 160 7.25 -3.84 11.51
N LYS A 161 7.45 -4.17 12.79
CA LYS A 161 7.15 -3.28 13.90
C LYS A 161 8.06 -2.06 13.91
N SER A 162 9.38 -2.27 13.84
CA SER A 162 10.38 -1.18 13.87
C SER A 162 10.29 -0.24 12.68
N ASN A 163 9.82 -0.74 11.53
CA ASN A 163 9.60 0.04 10.32
C ASN A 163 8.15 0.53 10.14
N HIS A 164 7.32 0.44 11.19
CA HIS A 164 5.93 0.93 11.20
C HIS A 164 4.97 0.24 10.21
N PHE A 165 5.34 -0.89 9.62
CA PHE A 165 4.45 -1.69 8.76
C PHE A 165 3.42 -2.54 9.53
N HIS A 166 3.55 -2.63 10.86
CA HIS A 166 2.59 -3.37 11.71
C HIS A 166 1.19 -2.71 11.81
N VAL A 167 1.07 -1.45 11.38
CA VAL A 167 -0.18 -0.64 11.42
C VAL A 167 -0.65 -0.18 10.02
N VAL A 168 0.07 -0.56 8.96
CA VAL A 168 0.04 0.08 7.62
C VAL A 168 0.07 -1.04 6.55
N PRO A 169 -0.46 -0.81 5.33
CA PRO A 169 -1.51 -1.61 4.69
C PRO A 169 -1.19 -3.08 4.41
N ARG A 170 -2.24 -3.84 4.08
CA ARG A 170 -2.14 -5.24 3.62
C ARG A 170 -1.29 -5.40 2.36
N TYR A 171 -1.33 -4.41 1.47
CA TYR A 171 -0.62 -4.44 0.20
C TYR A 171 -0.02 -3.07 -0.10
N MET A 172 1.14 -3.04 -0.74
CA MET A 172 1.76 -1.83 -1.26
C MET A 172 2.60 -2.11 -2.52
N LEU A 173 3.00 -1.05 -3.21
CA LEU A 173 3.93 -1.12 -4.32
C LEU A 173 5.24 -0.44 -4.00
N MET A 174 6.29 -1.10 -4.46
CA MET A 174 7.64 -0.59 -4.57
C MET A 174 8.00 -0.49 -6.05
N ASN A 175 8.60 0.61 -6.50
CA ASN A 175 9.10 0.72 -7.87
C ASN A 175 10.41 -0.06 -8.07
N GLU A 176 10.93 -0.07 -9.30
CA GLU A 176 12.16 -0.77 -9.67
C GLU A 176 13.41 -0.31 -8.90
N ASN A 177 13.41 0.88 -8.33
CA ASN A 177 14.51 1.42 -7.53
C ASN A 177 14.37 1.12 -6.03
N GLY A 178 13.35 0.38 -5.64
CA GLY A 178 13.14 0.03 -4.25
C GLY A 178 12.46 1.14 -3.43
N VAL A 179 11.74 2.06 -4.07
CA VAL A 179 11.01 3.16 -3.40
C VAL A 179 9.53 2.83 -3.30
N ILE A 180 8.94 3.08 -2.14
CA ILE A 180 7.50 2.90 -1.90
C ILE A 180 6.73 3.98 -2.66
N THR A 181 5.86 3.59 -3.59
CA THR A 181 5.13 4.54 -4.46
C THR A 181 3.64 4.53 -4.25
N TYR A 182 3.09 3.45 -3.71
CA TYR A 182 1.64 3.28 -3.59
C TYR A 182 1.31 2.37 -2.42
N PHE A 183 0.26 2.72 -1.70
CA PHE A 183 -0.36 1.86 -0.72
C PHE A 183 -1.75 1.48 -1.20
N PHE A 184 -2.11 0.21 -1.12
CA PHE A 184 -3.46 -0.20 -1.51
C PHE A 184 -4.42 0.08 -0.35
N PRO A 185 -5.42 0.97 -0.52
CA PRO A 185 -6.43 1.18 0.50
C PRO A 185 -7.27 -0.08 0.73
N GLU A 186 -7.47 -0.84 -0.35
CA GLU A 186 -8.12 -2.14 -0.43
C GLU A 186 -7.52 -2.94 -1.59
N PHE A 187 -7.70 -4.27 -1.60
CA PHE A 187 -7.24 -5.06 -2.74
C PHE A 187 -8.05 -4.67 -3.99
N PRO A 188 -7.40 -4.41 -5.14
CA PRO A 188 -8.10 -3.91 -6.33
C PRO A 188 -9.21 -4.86 -6.80
N ASP A 189 -10.38 -4.31 -7.06
CA ASP A 189 -11.43 -4.98 -7.82
C ASP A 189 -12.05 -4.03 -8.87
N SER A 190 -13.10 -4.49 -9.56
CA SER A 190 -13.76 -3.72 -10.60
C SER A 190 -14.59 -2.54 -10.08
N LYS A 191 -14.96 -2.56 -8.79
CA LYS A 191 -15.79 -1.55 -8.12
C LYS A 191 -14.96 -0.51 -7.35
N THR A 192 -13.69 -0.77 -7.08
CA THR A 192 -12.80 0.20 -6.42
C THR A 192 -12.76 1.52 -7.18
N THR A 193 -13.06 2.61 -6.46
CA THR A 193 -13.06 3.99 -6.97
C THR A 193 -11.72 4.70 -6.75
N PHE A 194 -10.88 4.18 -5.83
CA PHE A 194 -9.56 4.72 -5.52
C PHE A 194 -8.53 4.28 -6.57
N ARG A 195 -8.60 4.88 -7.76
CA ARG A 195 -7.70 4.58 -8.88
C ARG A 195 -6.37 5.30 -8.75
N PRO A 196 -5.23 4.63 -9.02
CA PRO A 196 -3.92 5.25 -9.04
C PRO A 196 -3.74 6.34 -10.09
N ILE A 197 -2.76 7.21 -9.89
CA ILE A 197 -2.38 8.31 -10.77
C ILE A 197 -1.17 7.94 -11.64
N ARG A 198 -0.17 7.27 -11.06
CA ARG A 198 1.06 6.86 -11.76
C ARG A 198 0.76 5.70 -12.72
N GLU A 199 1.22 5.79 -13.96
CA GLU A 199 0.90 4.80 -15.01
C GLU A 199 1.34 3.37 -14.65
N GLN A 200 2.57 3.18 -14.17
CA GLN A 200 3.05 1.87 -13.71
C GLN A 200 2.18 1.28 -12.59
N THR A 201 1.71 2.12 -11.66
CA THR A 201 0.78 1.71 -10.60
C THR A 201 -0.58 1.34 -11.18
N LYS A 202 -1.09 2.08 -12.18
CA LYS A 202 -2.35 1.77 -12.87
C LYS A 202 -2.30 0.44 -13.61
N GLU A 203 -1.19 0.12 -14.27
CA GLU A 203 -1.02 -1.16 -14.97
C GLU A 203 -1.15 -2.34 -14.01
N ILE A 204 -0.42 -2.30 -12.88
CA ILE A 204 -0.49 -3.32 -11.84
C ILE A 204 -1.90 -3.36 -11.22
N PHE A 205 -2.47 -2.20 -10.90
CA PHE A 205 -3.82 -2.10 -10.35
C PHE A 205 -4.85 -2.74 -11.28
N ASN A 206 -4.83 -2.42 -12.57
CA ASN A 206 -5.78 -2.96 -13.55
C ASN A 206 -5.60 -4.46 -13.74
N PHE A 207 -4.35 -4.95 -13.74
CA PHE A 207 -4.09 -6.39 -13.75
C PHE A 207 -4.71 -7.08 -12.53
N LEU A 208 -4.59 -6.48 -11.35
CA LEU A 208 -5.15 -7.00 -10.11
C LEU A 208 -6.67 -6.78 -9.98
N SER A 209 -7.28 -5.85 -10.70
CA SER A 209 -8.72 -5.62 -10.71
C SER A 209 -9.48 -6.63 -11.56
N ASN A 210 -8.90 -7.04 -12.69
CA ASN A 210 -9.48 -8.01 -13.64
C ASN A 210 -9.31 -9.46 -13.17
#